data_AF-A0A1M3QV73-F1
#
_entry.id   AF-A0A1M3QV73-F1
#
_cell.length_a   1.000
_cell.length_b   1.000
_cell.length_c   1.000
_cell.angle_alpha   90.00
_cell.angle_beta   90.00
_cell.angle_gamma   90.00
#
_symmetry.space_group_name_H-M   'P 1'
#
loop_
_entity.id
_entity.type
_entity.pdbx_description
1 polymer ?
#
loop_
_entity_poly.entity_id
_entity_poly.type
_entity_poly.pdbx_seq_one_letter_code
_entity_poly.pdbx_strand_id
1 'polypeptide(L)'
;MKVYLYCVALLFLNQCKTISPNKSIQYVLPYQVELRLLKQLQTEGERPITFFSLRKSGENYVITLIQCNKEELKRIDKFSIVTKTARYLLIGKKFYPLLFDTDYQFGTALKKKAVGIGTEERWTNESFGIPRSHPIYDGSFSLTFSGNGEILSPTR
;
A
#
# COMPACT_ATOMS: atom_id res chain seq x y z
N MET A 1 -2.98 54.83 -17.09
CA MET A 1 -2.46 54.17 -15.87
C MET A 1 -3.29 52.98 -15.36
N LYS A 2 -4.53 52.73 -15.81
CA LYS A 2 -5.37 51.62 -15.32
C LYS A 2 -5.01 50.23 -15.90
N VAL A 3 -4.45 50.18 -17.11
CA VAL A 3 -4.14 48.91 -17.82
C VAL A 3 -2.97 48.15 -17.18
N TYR A 4 -1.94 48.85 -16.71
CA TYR A 4 -0.78 48.21 -16.06
C TYR A 4 -1.13 47.53 -14.74
N LEU A 5 -2.14 48.03 -14.01
CA LEU A 5 -2.59 47.45 -12.74
C LEU A 5 -3.23 46.07 -12.94
N TYR A 6 -3.95 45.88 -14.06
CA TYR A 6 -4.54 44.59 -14.43
C TYR A 6 -3.48 43.56 -14.83
N CYS A 7 -2.42 43.97 -15.55
CA CYS A 7 -1.33 43.08 -15.94
C CYS A 7 -0.52 42.58 -14.73
N VAL A 8 -0.30 43.44 -13.73
CA VAL A 8 0.40 43.04 -12.49
C VAL A 8 -0.46 42.07 -11.66
N ALA A 9 -1.78 42.29 -11.58
CA ALA A 9 -2.68 41.37 -10.88
C ALA A 9 -2.76 39.98 -11.54
N LEU A 10 -2.73 39.91 -12.88
CA LEU A 10 -2.72 38.64 -13.63
C LEU A 10 -1.41 37.84 -13.45
N LEU A 11 -0.28 38.51 -13.21
CA LEU A 11 1.00 37.84 -12.93
C LEU A 11 1.02 37.18 -11.54
N PHE A 12 0.30 37.71 -10.56
CA PHE A 12 0.20 37.11 -9.22
C PHE A 12 -0.72 35.87 -9.18
N LEU A 13 -1.74 35.80 -10.04
CA LEU A 13 -2.65 34.65 -10.11
C LEU A 13 -1.98 33.38 -10.68
N ASN A 14 -0.90 33.53 -11.48
CA ASN A 14 -0.13 32.40 -12.02
C ASN A 14 0.90 31.81 -11.03
N GLN A 15 1.05 32.38 -9.83
CA GLN A 15 1.99 31.87 -8.81
C GLN A 15 1.34 30.94 -7.77
N CYS A 16 0.04 30.67 -7.89
CA CYS A 16 -0.58 29.55 -7.18
C CYS A 16 -0.12 28.23 -7.80
N LYS A 17 1.17 27.89 -7.60
CA LYS A 17 1.63 26.51 -7.67
C LYS A 17 0.81 25.77 -6.62
N THR A 18 -0.18 25.01 -7.06
CA THR A 18 -0.83 24.02 -6.22
C THR A 18 0.28 23.16 -5.65
N ILE A 19 0.61 23.36 -4.36
CA ILE A 19 1.48 22.47 -3.62
C ILE A 19 0.72 21.15 -3.65
N SER A 20 0.99 20.28 -4.62
CA SER A 20 0.40 18.96 -4.61
C SER A 20 1.05 18.28 -3.41
N PRO A 21 0.28 17.94 -2.36
CA PRO A 21 0.85 17.21 -1.27
C PRO A 21 1.12 15.81 -1.81
N ASN A 22 2.32 15.57 -2.34
CA ASN A 22 2.86 14.22 -2.46
C ASN A 22 3.24 13.76 -1.05
N LYS A 23 2.25 13.75 -0.14
CA LYS A 23 2.42 13.42 1.27
C LYS A 23 2.38 11.91 1.37
N SER A 24 3.55 11.30 1.38
CA SER A 24 3.68 9.95 1.88
C SER A 24 3.30 9.91 3.36
N ILE A 25 2.59 8.87 3.77
CA ILE A 25 2.25 8.62 5.17
C ILE A 25 3.31 7.66 5.72
N GLN A 26 3.96 8.07 6.79
CA GLN A 26 5.01 7.30 7.44
C GLN A 26 4.47 6.62 8.69
N TYR A 27 4.76 5.34 8.84
CA TYR A 27 4.38 4.52 9.98
C TYR A 27 5.65 4.08 10.71
N VAL A 28 5.53 4.01 12.04
CA VAL A 28 6.57 3.52 12.94
C VAL A 28 5.93 2.42 13.78
N LEU A 29 6.66 1.32 13.98
CA LEU A 29 6.21 0.21 14.81
C LEU A 29 6.72 0.36 16.24
N PRO A 30 6.11 -0.36 17.19
CA PRO A 30 6.71 -0.53 18.50
C PRO A 30 8.15 -1.04 18.37
N TYR A 31 9.04 -0.49 19.18
CA TYR A 31 10.49 -0.70 19.06
C TYR A 31 10.91 -2.18 19.00
N GLN A 32 10.31 -3.04 19.83
CA GLN A 32 10.62 -4.47 19.86
C GLN A 32 10.26 -5.18 18.55
N VAL A 33 9.13 -4.81 17.95
CA VAL A 33 8.66 -5.32 16.65
C VAL A 33 9.62 -4.87 15.54
N GLU A 34 9.96 -3.58 15.51
CA GLU A 34 10.92 -3.03 14.54
C GLU A 34 12.26 -3.74 14.62
N LEU A 35 12.83 -3.90 15.82
CA LEU A 35 14.10 -4.60 16.03
C LEU A 35 14.07 -6.02 15.47
N ARG A 36 12.95 -6.74 15.64
CA ARG A 36 12.86 -8.13 15.17
C ARG A 36 12.81 -8.20 13.65
N LEU A 37 12.09 -7.29 13.01
CA LEU A 37 12.04 -7.18 11.54
C LEU A 37 13.38 -6.74 10.97
N LEU A 38 14.07 -5.79 11.61
CA LEU A 38 15.40 -5.34 11.21
C LEU A 38 16.41 -6.50 11.28
N LYS A 39 16.38 -7.29 12.36
CA LYS A 39 17.23 -8.48 12.48
C LYS A 39 16.90 -9.53 11.40
N GLN A 40 15.63 -9.69 11.05
CA GLN A 40 15.24 -10.60 9.97
C GLN A 40 15.80 -10.15 8.62
N LEU A 41 15.64 -8.87 8.27
CA LEU A 41 16.20 -8.27 7.05
C LEU A 41 17.72 -8.41 6.97
N GLN A 42 18.42 -8.25 8.09
CA GLN A 42 19.87 -8.46 8.17
C GLN A 42 20.27 -9.94 8.01
N THR A 43 19.40 -10.87 8.42
CA THR A 43 19.69 -12.31 8.38
C THR A 43 19.46 -12.89 6.99
N GLU A 44 18.32 -12.58 6.36
CA GLU A 44 17.94 -13.11 5.04
C GLU A 44 18.55 -12.32 3.89
N GLY A 45 18.98 -11.08 4.16
CA GLY A 45 19.36 -10.12 3.15
C GLY A 45 18.15 -9.46 2.50
N GLU A 46 18.35 -8.24 2.02
CA GLU A 46 17.29 -7.48 1.35
C GLU A 46 17.20 -7.87 -0.13
N ARG A 47 16.01 -8.32 -0.57
CA ARG A 47 15.74 -8.58 -1.99
C ARG A 47 15.34 -7.29 -2.73
N PRO A 48 15.45 -7.24 -4.07
CA PRO A 48 15.17 -6.03 -4.86
C PRO A 48 13.79 -5.42 -4.64
N ILE A 49 12.80 -6.25 -4.28
CA ILE A 49 11.46 -5.80 -3.94
C ILE A 49 11.15 -6.35 -2.56
N THR A 50 11.09 -5.44 -1.59
CA THR A 50 10.78 -5.72 -0.19
C THR A 50 9.68 -4.78 0.28
N PHE A 51 8.62 -5.32 0.86
CA PHE A 51 7.50 -4.55 1.40
C PHE A 51 6.86 -5.27 2.60
N PHE A 52 5.99 -4.57 3.31
CA PHE A 52 5.30 -5.09 4.48
C PHE A 52 3.79 -5.08 4.29
N SER A 53 3.14 -6.12 4.80
CA SER A 53 1.68 -6.16 4.97
C SER A 53 1.36 -6.15 6.46
N LEU A 54 0.46 -5.26 6.89
CA LEU A 54 -0.03 -5.17 8.25
C LEU A 54 -1.53 -5.45 8.27
N ARG A 55 -1.94 -6.41 9.10
CA ARG A 55 -3.35 -6.72 9.32
C ARG A 55 -3.69 -6.72 10.79
N LYS A 56 -4.95 -6.41 11.11
CA LYS A 56 -5.49 -6.59 12.46
C LYS A 56 -6.13 -7.98 12.56
N SER A 57 -5.85 -8.70 13.63
CA SER A 57 -6.36 -10.05 13.91
C SER A 57 -6.87 -10.10 15.34
N GLY A 58 -8.17 -9.83 15.53
CA GLY A 58 -8.75 -9.63 16.85
C GLY A 58 -8.15 -8.41 17.55
N GLU A 59 -7.68 -8.57 18.78
CA GLU A 59 -6.99 -7.52 19.55
C GLU A 59 -5.51 -7.34 19.18
N ASN A 60 -5.00 -8.18 18.26
CA ASN A 60 -3.60 -8.21 17.87
C ASN A 60 -3.39 -7.72 16.45
N TYR A 61 -2.13 -7.54 16.10
CA TYR A 61 -1.65 -7.17 14.78
C TYR A 61 -0.72 -8.25 14.27
N VAL A 62 -0.76 -8.48 12.96
CA VAL A 62 0.20 -9.35 12.27
C VAL A 62 0.87 -8.51 11.20
N ILE A 63 2.20 -8.45 11.27
CA ILE A 63 3.03 -7.85 10.22
C ILE A 63 3.81 -8.92 9.49
N THR A 64 3.75 -8.88 8.17
CA THR A 64 4.41 -9.84 7.29
C THR A 64 5.43 -9.11 6.42
N LEU A 65 6.69 -9.53 6.52
CA LEU A 65 7.78 -9.16 5.62
C LEU A 65 7.67 -10.00 4.35
N ILE A 66 7.58 -9.31 3.21
CA ILE A 66 7.43 -9.94 1.90
C ILE A 66 8.58 -9.50 1.02
N GLN A 67 9.29 -10.48 0.47
CA GLN A 67 10.44 -10.27 -0.39
C GLN A 67 10.27 -11.06 -1.69
N CYS A 68 10.41 -10.41 -2.82
CA CYS A 68 10.18 -11.03 -4.12
C CYS A 68 11.05 -10.44 -5.23
N ASN A 69 11.08 -11.10 -6.39
CA ASN A 69 11.64 -10.57 -7.63
C ASN A 69 10.56 -9.84 -8.47
N LYS A 70 10.97 -9.27 -9.61
CA LYS A 70 10.07 -8.48 -10.47
C LYS A 70 8.96 -9.34 -11.08
N GLU A 71 9.25 -10.58 -11.41
CA GLU A 71 8.32 -11.54 -12.00
C GLU A 71 7.24 -11.94 -11.01
N GLU A 72 7.63 -12.23 -9.77
CA GLU A 72 6.75 -12.50 -8.62
C GLU A 72 5.91 -11.28 -8.28
N LEU A 73 6.51 -10.08 -8.26
CA LEU A 73 5.78 -8.84 -8.02
C LEU A 73 4.64 -8.65 -9.04
N LYS A 74 4.88 -8.89 -10.33
CA LYS A 74 3.83 -8.80 -11.36
C LYS A 74 2.66 -9.76 -11.11
N ARG A 75 2.91 -10.90 -10.46
CA ARG A 75 1.88 -11.90 -10.14
C ARG A 75 1.05 -11.48 -8.92
N ILE A 76 1.71 -10.93 -7.89
CA ILE A 76 1.06 -10.55 -6.62
C ILE A 76 0.47 -9.13 -6.65
N ASP A 77 1.07 -8.21 -7.42
CA ASP A 77 0.70 -6.79 -7.51
C ASP A 77 -0.17 -6.50 -8.75
N LYS A 78 -1.20 -7.34 -8.97
CA LYS A 78 -2.09 -7.22 -10.15
C LYS A 78 -2.74 -5.85 -10.29
N PHE A 79 -2.90 -5.13 -9.18
CA PHE A 79 -3.54 -3.81 -9.12
C PHE A 79 -2.57 -2.66 -8.85
N SER A 80 -1.27 -2.90 -8.92
CA SER A 80 -0.25 -1.90 -8.64
C SER A 80 -0.37 -1.27 -7.23
N ILE A 81 -0.93 -2.01 -6.27
CA ILE A 81 -1.12 -1.59 -4.88
C ILE A 81 0.25 -1.41 -4.21
N VAL A 82 1.20 -2.32 -4.43
CA VAL A 82 2.56 -2.23 -3.87
C VAL A 82 3.31 -1.07 -4.50
N THR A 83 3.25 -0.95 -5.83
CA THR A 83 4.00 0.05 -6.58
C THR A 83 3.45 1.48 -6.49
N LYS A 84 2.17 1.65 -6.13
CA LYS A 84 1.51 2.97 -6.02
C LYS A 84 1.11 3.36 -4.60
N THR A 85 1.45 2.56 -3.59
CA THR A 85 1.13 2.94 -2.21
C THR A 85 1.86 4.22 -1.82
N ALA A 86 1.15 5.13 -1.15
CA ALA A 86 1.73 6.32 -0.54
C ALA A 86 2.10 6.07 0.94
N ARG A 87 1.95 4.84 1.44
CA ARG A 87 2.21 4.49 2.84
C ARG A 87 3.52 3.73 2.95
N TYR A 88 4.33 4.15 3.91
CA TYR A 88 5.66 3.60 4.13
C TYR A 88 5.88 3.30 5.60
N LEU A 89 6.53 2.19 5.86
CA LEU A 89 7.01 1.78 7.16
C LEU A 89 8.49 2.15 7.30
N LEU A 90 8.83 2.84 8.37
CA LEU A 90 10.22 3.10 8.73
C LEU A 90 10.76 1.90 9.52
N ILE A 91 11.82 1.27 9.00
CA ILE A 91 12.59 0.24 9.71
C ILE A 91 14.06 0.66 9.70
N GLY A 92 14.62 0.91 10.89
CA GLY A 92 15.96 1.46 11.05
C GLY A 92 16.06 2.87 10.47
N LYS A 93 16.60 2.97 9.24
CA LYS A 93 16.77 4.25 8.51
C LYS A 93 16.21 4.20 7.08
N LYS A 94 15.44 3.16 6.75
CA LYS A 94 14.90 2.94 5.41
C LYS A 94 13.37 2.90 5.45
N PHE A 95 12.76 3.40 4.38
CA PHE A 95 11.32 3.36 4.17
C PHE A 95 10.96 2.21 3.24
N TYR A 96 10.04 1.36 3.70
CA TYR A 96 9.51 0.23 2.94
C TYR A 96 8.04 0.44 2.64
N PRO A 97 7.53 0.06 1.45
CA PRO A 97 6.11 0.13 1.18
C PRO A 97 5.30 -0.65 2.23
N LEU A 98 4.22 -0.05 2.72
CA LEU A 98 3.32 -0.64 3.69
C LEU A 98 1.93 -0.79 3.09
N LEU A 99 1.38 -1.99 3.23
CA LEU A 99 0.04 -2.35 2.80
C LEU A 99 -0.80 -2.75 4.00
N PHE A 100 -2.09 -2.43 3.95
CA PHE A 100 -3.09 -3.00 4.84
C PHE A 100 -3.86 -4.10 4.13
N ASP A 101 -4.31 -5.11 4.86
CA ASP A 101 -5.16 -6.17 4.31
C ASP A 101 -6.42 -5.61 3.62
N THR A 102 -6.97 -4.52 4.15
CA THR A 102 -8.09 -3.78 3.57
C THR A 102 -7.80 -3.24 2.18
N ASP A 103 -6.54 -3.00 1.81
CA ASP A 103 -6.19 -2.47 0.49
C ASP A 103 -6.61 -3.43 -0.64
N TYR A 104 -6.57 -4.73 -0.35
CA TYR A 104 -7.04 -5.77 -1.27
C TYR A 104 -8.56 -5.85 -1.34
N GLN A 105 -9.28 -5.30 -0.36
CA GLN A 105 -10.75 -5.25 -0.35
C GLN A 105 -11.29 -4.09 -1.18
N PHE A 106 -10.52 -3.00 -1.32
CA PHE A 106 -10.94 -1.79 -2.05
C PHE A 106 -10.33 -1.66 -3.46
N GLY A 107 -9.55 -2.64 -3.90
CA GLY A 107 -9.01 -2.69 -5.27
C GLY A 107 -10.01 -3.25 -6.28
N THR A 108 -10.44 -2.46 -7.26
CA THR A 108 -11.18 -2.96 -8.42
C THR A 108 -10.29 -2.94 -9.66
N ALA A 109 -10.32 -4.04 -10.42
CA ALA A 109 -9.81 -4.08 -11.78
C ALA A 109 -10.74 -3.23 -12.66
N LEU A 110 -10.61 -1.91 -12.66
CA LEU A 110 -11.20 -1.11 -13.73
C LEU A 110 -10.40 -1.41 -15.00
N LYS A 111 -10.70 -2.54 -15.66
CA LYS A 111 -10.40 -2.68 -17.08
C LYS A 111 -11.06 -1.47 -17.72
N LYS A 112 -10.29 -0.65 -18.44
CA LYS A 112 -10.75 0.54 -19.19
C LYS A 112 -11.98 0.33 -20.09
N LYS A 113 -12.47 -0.91 -20.22
CA LYS A 113 -13.65 -1.31 -21.00
C LYS A 113 -14.94 -1.59 -20.20
N ALA A 114 -14.94 -1.57 -18.87
CA ALA A 114 -16.08 -2.03 -18.08
C ALA A 114 -16.58 -1.00 -17.06
N VAL A 115 -16.93 0.19 -17.53
CA VAL A 115 -18.00 0.99 -16.90
C VAL A 115 -18.84 1.58 -18.04
N GLY A 116 -19.40 0.70 -18.87
CA GLY A 116 -20.62 1.01 -19.62
C GLY A 116 -21.79 0.82 -18.67
N ILE A 117 -21.98 1.75 -17.72
CA ILE A 117 -23.23 1.81 -16.97
C ILE A 117 -24.26 2.38 -17.93
N GLY A 118 -25.09 1.48 -18.45
CA GLY A 118 -26.27 1.83 -19.26
C GLY A 118 -26.01 1.76 -20.75
N THR A 119 -26.00 0.55 -21.32
CA THR A 119 -26.77 0.19 -22.51
C THR A 119 -26.59 -1.30 -22.77
N GLU A 120 -27.71 -2.02 -22.67
CA GLU A 120 -28.04 -3.22 -23.44
C GLU A 120 -26.92 -4.23 -23.68
N GLU A 121 -26.74 -5.20 -22.77
CA GLU A 121 -26.51 -6.59 -23.20
C GLU A 121 -26.73 -7.58 -22.05
N ARG A 122 -27.78 -8.40 -22.23
CA ARG A 122 -28.00 -9.75 -21.71
C ARG A 122 -27.65 -10.05 -20.25
N TRP A 123 -28.72 -10.12 -19.48
CA TRP A 123 -28.84 -10.84 -18.22
C TRP A 123 -28.77 -12.35 -18.49
N THR A 124 -27.60 -12.95 -18.26
CA THR A 124 -27.47 -14.40 -18.07
C THR A 124 -26.82 -14.63 -16.72
N ASN A 125 -27.57 -15.27 -15.82
CA ASN A 125 -27.29 -15.89 -14.51
C ASN A 125 -25.83 -16.13 -14.05
N GLU A 126 -24.91 -15.19 -14.22
CA GLU A 126 -23.59 -15.20 -13.64
C GLU A 126 -23.52 -14.04 -12.66
N SER A 127 -23.29 -14.40 -11.39
CA SER A 127 -23.17 -13.49 -10.27
C SER A 127 -22.29 -12.29 -10.62
N PHE A 128 -22.85 -11.08 -10.50
CA PHE A 128 -22.14 -9.80 -10.55
C PHE A 128 -21.17 -9.69 -9.35
N GLY A 129 -20.10 -10.48 -9.37
CA GLY A 129 -19.03 -10.43 -8.40
C GLY A 129 -17.95 -9.48 -8.90
N ILE A 130 -17.69 -8.39 -8.16
CA ILE A 130 -16.45 -7.64 -8.33
C ILE A 130 -15.30 -8.61 -8.00
N PRO A 131 -14.39 -8.93 -8.94
CA PRO A 131 -13.31 -9.89 -8.68
C PRO A 131 -12.37 -9.32 -7.60
N ARG A 132 -12.27 -10.03 -6.48
CA ARG A 132 -11.37 -9.69 -5.37
C ARG A 132 -10.11 -10.57 -5.44
N SER A 133 -8.93 -9.98 -5.25
CA SER A 133 -7.69 -10.73 -5.14
C SER A 133 -7.28 -10.89 -3.68
N HIS A 134 -6.96 -12.11 -3.26
CA HIS A 134 -6.28 -12.36 -2.00
C HIS A 134 -4.86 -12.83 -2.32
N PRO A 135 -3.82 -12.04 -2.02
CA PRO A 135 -2.45 -12.49 -2.22
C PRO A 135 -2.11 -13.57 -1.18
N ILE A 136 -1.42 -14.61 -1.63
CA ILE A 136 -0.77 -15.60 -0.77
C ILE A 136 0.73 -15.39 -0.96
N TYR A 137 1.47 -15.24 0.13
CA TYR A 137 2.91 -14.98 0.11
C TYR A 137 3.67 -16.21 0.60
N ASP A 138 4.19 -17.00 -0.32
CA ASP A 138 5.06 -18.13 -0.02
C ASP A 138 6.43 -17.64 0.49
N GLY A 139 6.97 -18.30 1.51
CA GLY A 139 8.30 -17.96 2.07
C GLY A 139 8.37 -16.59 2.76
N SER A 140 7.25 -16.09 3.29
CA SER A 140 7.19 -14.81 4.01
C SER A 140 7.47 -14.98 5.51
N PHE A 141 8.08 -13.96 6.13
CA PHE A 141 8.27 -13.91 7.58
C PHE A 141 7.13 -13.12 8.21
N SER A 142 6.43 -13.70 9.17
CA SER A 142 5.33 -13.05 9.88
C SER A 142 5.59 -12.96 11.38
N LEU A 143 5.20 -11.82 11.96
CA LEU A 143 5.26 -11.56 13.39
C LEU A 143 3.88 -11.11 13.89
N THR A 144 3.42 -11.72 14.97
CA THR A 144 2.20 -11.29 15.67
C THR A 144 2.58 -10.46 16.89
N PHE A 145 1.90 -9.35 17.13
CA PHE A 145 2.12 -8.49 18.29
C PHE A 145 0.83 -7.83 18.75
N SER A 146 0.72 -7.52 20.04
CA SER A 146 -0.42 -6.79 20.62
C SER A 146 -0.30 -5.28 20.43
N GLY A 147 -1.36 -4.52 20.72
CA GLY A 147 -1.37 -3.05 20.57
C GLY A 147 -0.30 -2.30 21.37
N ASN A 148 0.23 -2.89 22.45
CA ASN A 148 1.35 -2.36 23.24
C ASN A 148 2.74 -2.74 22.67
N GLY A 149 2.80 -3.54 21.60
CA GLY A 149 4.05 -3.96 20.96
C GLY A 149 4.69 -5.22 21.53
N GLU A 150 4.03 -5.93 22.45
CA GLU A 150 4.50 -7.23 22.92
C GLU A 150 4.39 -8.27 21.80
N ILE A 151 5.50 -8.96 21.52
CA ILE A 151 5.57 -9.99 20.49
C ILE A 151 4.94 -11.27 21.03
N LEU A 152 3.93 -11.76 20.32
CA LEU A 152 3.23 -12.98 20.68
C LEU A 152 3.86 -14.19 20.00
N SER A 153 3.86 -15.32 20.72
CA SER A 153 4.32 -16.58 20.15
C SER A 153 3.43 -16.98 18.96
N PRO A 154 3.99 -17.60 17.91
CA PRO A 154 3.20 -18.08 16.78
C PRO A 154 2.15 -19.08 17.28
N THR A 155 0.88 -18.77 17.03
CA THR A 155 -0.22 -19.70 17.27
C THR A 155 -0.03 -20.89 16.33
N ARG A 156 0.14 -22.09 16.89
CA ARG A 156 0.18 -23.35 16.14
C ARG A 156 -1.21 -23.72 15.62
#